data_AF-A0A1M5UGJ4-F1
#
_entry.id   AF-A0A1M5UGJ4-F1
#
_cell.length_a   1.000
_cell.length_b   1.000
_cell.length_c   1.000
_cell.angle_alpha   90.00
_cell.angle_beta   90.00
_cell.angle_gamma   90.00
#
_symmetry.space_group_name_H-M   'P 1'
#
loop_
_entity.id
_entity.type
_entity.pdbx_description
1 polymer ?
#
loop_
_entity_poly.entity_id
_entity_poly.type
_entity_poly.pdbx_seq_one_letter_code
_entity_poly.pdbx_strand_id
1 'polypeptide(L)'
;MKKLHYVLALAFLAQPTPAYADHEEGLIPLFLGLLTVIVLAVVVLGAPLNRIGTLILATICLFAIVLTFSIVDSLPLLDNLATINLLVVGVPTMACIIGYYALRNRFGKK
;
A
#
# COMPACT_ATOMS: atom_id res chain seq x y z
N MET A 1 5.36 17.77 9.92
CA MET A 1 5.91 17.70 8.55
C MET A 1 7.00 16.63 8.34
N LYS A 2 7.93 16.38 9.28
CA LYS A 2 8.99 15.35 9.11
C LYS A 2 8.51 13.91 8.79
N LYS A 3 7.30 13.51 9.19
CA LYS A 3 6.76 12.16 8.97
C LYS A 3 6.37 11.87 7.52
N LEU A 4 5.98 12.89 6.75
CA LEU A 4 5.48 12.70 5.38
C LEU A 4 6.59 12.23 4.44
N HIS A 5 7.80 12.78 4.59
CA HIS A 5 8.96 12.43 3.76
C HIS A 5 9.38 10.96 3.91
N TYR A 6 9.34 10.41 5.13
CA TYR A 6 9.66 9.00 5.36
C TYR A 6 8.64 8.05 4.74
N VAL A 7 7.36 8.43 4.78
CA VAL A 7 6.30 7.60 4.21
C VAL A 7 6.31 7.66 2.69
N LEU A 8 6.59 8.82 2.10
CA LEU A 8 6.83 8.96 0.65
C LEU A 8 8.08 8.18 0.18
N ALA A 9 9.15 8.18 0.98
CA ALA A 9 10.36 7.40 0.65
C ALA A 9 10.12 5.89 0.72
N LEU A 10 9.36 5.41 1.72
CA LEU A 10 8.91 4.01 1.79
C LEU A 10 7.98 3.65 0.64
N ALA A 11 7.15 4.59 0.20
CA ALA A 11 6.29 4.40 -0.96
C ALA A 11 7.09 4.23 -2.25
N PHE A 12 8.15 5.02 -2.42
CA PHE A 12 9.06 4.93 -3.56
C PHE A 12 9.85 3.62 -3.58
N LEU A 13 10.28 3.14 -2.41
CA LEU A 13 10.99 1.86 -2.28
C LEU A 13 10.11 0.62 -2.51
N ALA A 14 8.79 0.76 -2.35
CA ALA A 14 7.83 -0.33 -2.56
C ALA A 14 7.40 -0.49 -4.03
N GLN A 15 7.94 0.31 -4.96
CA GLN A 15 7.55 0.23 -6.37
C GLN A 15 8.40 -0.77 -7.17
N PRO A 16 7.78 -1.67 -7.96
CA PRO A 16 8.50 -2.47 -8.94
C PRO A 16 8.93 -1.55 -10.08
N THR A 17 10.19 -1.14 -10.11
CA THR A 17 10.67 -0.05 -10.99
C THR A 17 11.38 -0.46 -12.29
N PRO A 18 11.39 -1.74 -12.74
CA PRO A 18 11.71 -1.94 -14.16
C PRO A 18 10.89 -2.98 -14.95
N ALA A 19 10.07 -3.83 -14.34
CA ALA A 19 9.45 -4.95 -15.07
C ALA A 19 8.35 -4.55 -16.08
N TYR A 20 7.74 -3.37 -15.90
CA TYR A 20 6.60 -2.91 -16.70
C TYR A 20 6.91 -1.68 -17.57
N ALA A 21 8.16 -1.21 -17.60
CA ALA A 21 8.54 0.03 -18.29
C ALA A 21 8.60 -0.10 -19.82
N ASP A 22 8.47 -1.31 -20.38
CA ASP A 22 8.65 -1.56 -21.82
C ASP A 22 7.39 -1.33 -22.66
N HIS A 23 6.21 -1.18 -22.03
CA HIS A 23 4.94 -0.95 -22.72
C HIS A 23 4.11 0.16 -22.03
N GLU A 24 3.43 1.01 -22.82
CA GLU A 24 2.58 2.11 -22.31
C GLU A 24 1.53 1.63 -21.29
N GLU A 25 1.15 0.36 -21.35
CA GLU A 25 0.21 -0.29 -20.45
C GLU A 25 0.76 -0.54 -19.04
N GLY A 26 2.07 -0.49 -18.84
CA GLY A 26 2.72 -0.64 -17.54
C GLY A 26 2.70 0.64 -16.68
N LEU A 27 2.51 1.80 -17.31
CA LEU A 27 2.45 3.09 -16.62
C LEU A 27 1.16 3.24 -15.78
N ILE A 28 0.04 2.69 -16.27
CA ILE A 28 -1.27 2.75 -15.60
C ILE A 28 -1.26 2.00 -14.25
N PRO A 29 -0.87 0.71 -14.17
CA PRO A 29 -0.79 -0.02 -12.91
C PRO A 29 0.29 0.55 -11.97
N LEU A 30 1.39 1.09 -12.51
CA LEU A 30 2.41 1.76 -11.71
C LEU A 30 1.87 3.04 -11.05
N PHE A 31 1.12 3.86 -11.79
CA PHE A 31 0.48 5.07 -11.28
C PHE A 31 -0.61 4.75 -10.25
N LEU A 32 -1.43 3.72 -10.51
CA LEU A 32 -2.45 3.23 -9.57
C LEU A 32 -1.83 2.71 -8.27
N GLY A 33 -0.73 1.96 -8.36
CA GLY A 33 0.03 1.51 -7.20
C GLY A 33 0.56 2.68 -6.38
N LEU A 34 1.20 3.67 -7.02
CA LEU A 34 1.73 4.86 -6.36
C LEU A 34 0.61 5.66 -5.66
N LEU A 35 -0.52 5.86 -6.33
CA LEU A 35 -1.70 6.52 -5.78
C LEU A 35 -2.22 5.77 -4.54
N THR A 36 -2.31 4.43 -4.62
CA THR A 36 -2.80 3.59 -3.53
C THR A 36 -1.89 3.70 -2.30
N VAL A 37 -0.57 3.70 -2.50
CA VAL A 37 0.37 3.88 -1.40
C VAL A 37 0.25 5.27 -0.78
N ILE A 38 0.08 6.33 -1.57
CA ILE A 38 -0.13 7.70 -1.06
C ILE A 38 -1.43 7.79 -0.25
N VAL A 39 -2.53 7.22 -0.75
CA VAL A 39 -3.81 7.23 -0.05
C VAL A 39 -3.70 6.47 1.28
N LEU A 40 -3.10 5.28 1.26
CA LEU A 40 -2.87 4.49 2.47
C LEU A 40 -1.96 5.20 3.47
N ALA A 41 -0.92 5.86 2.99
CA ALA A 41 -0.03 6.68 3.81
C ALA A 41 -0.79 7.77 4.57
N VAL A 42 -1.68 8.49 3.88
CA VAL A 42 -2.52 9.54 4.50
C VAL A 42 -3.45 8.93 5.55
N VAL A 43 -4.09 7.80 5.24
CA VAL A 43 -4.99 7.09 6.18
C VAL A 43 -4.24 6.62 7.43
N VAL A 44 -3.09 5.99 7.27
CA VAL A 44 -2.28 5.49 8.39
C VAL A 44 -1.76 6.64 9.26
N LEU A 45 -1.32 7.75 8.67
CA LEU A 45 -0.86 8.92 9.41
C LEU A 45 -1.99 9.69 10.11
N GLY A 46 -3.20 9.67 9.53
CA GLY A 46 -4.41 10.29 10.09
C GLY A 46 -5.11 9.44 11.15
N ALA A 47 -4.79 8.15 11.25
CA ALA A 47 -5.40 7.25 12.21
C ALA A 47 -5.15 7.72 13.66
N PRO A 48 -6.17 7.71 14.55
CA PRO A 48 -6.04 8.10 15.96
C PRO A 48 -5.34 7.01 16.79
N LEU A 49 -4.18 6.53 16.33
CA LEU A 49 -3.32 5.57 17.02
C LEU A 49 -2.09 6.26 17.59
N ASN A 50 -1.55 5.75 18.70
CA ASN A 50 -0.29 6.20 19.26
C ASN A 50 0.88 5.89 18.28
N ARG A 51 2.08 6.43 18.54
CA ARG A 51 3.21 6.29 17.59
C ARG A 51 3.54 4.83 17.29
N ILE A 52 3.42 3.95 18.29
CA ILE A 52 3.70 2.51 18.17
C ILE A 52 2.64 1.84 17.30
N GLY A 53 1.36 2.05 17.58
CA GLY A 53 0.25 1.49 16.78
C GLY A 53 0.26 2.00 15.34
N THR A 54 0.62 3.27 15.12
CA THR A 54 0.80 3.82 13.77
C THR A 54 1.92 3.10 13.02
N LEU A 55 3.03 2.79 13.70
CA LEU A 55 4.17 2.08 13.10
C LEU A 55 3.81 0.62 12.79
N ILE A 56 3.13 -0.07 13.70
CA ILE A 56 2.65 -1.44 13.45
C ILE A 56 1.67 -1.46 12.27
N LEU A 57 0.73 -0.52 12.22
CA LEU A 57 -0.22 -0.41 11.13
C LEU A 57 0.49 -0.15 9.79
N ALA A 58 1.47 0.76 9.77
CA ALA A 58 2.27 1.03 8.59
C ALA A 58 3.00 -0.23 8.09
N THR A 59 3.59 -1.01 9.00
CA THR A 59 4.25 -2.27 8.65
C THR A 59 3.27 -3.30 8.06
N ILE A 60 2.08 -3.44 8.63
CA ILE A 60 1.04 -4.35 8.10
C ILE A 60 0.64 -3.93 6.69
N CYS A 61 0.39 -2.64 6.49
CA CYS A 61 0.02 -2.10 5.18
C CYS A 61 1.14 -2.32 4.13
N LEU A 62 2.40 -2.03 4.49
CA LEU A 62 3.56 -2.27 3.63
C LEU A 62 3.71 -3.75 3.27
N PHE A 63 3.56 -4.63 4.26
CA PHE A 63 3.65 -6.06 4.04
C PHE A 63 2.57 -6.56 3.07
N ALA A 64 1.33 -6.08 3.23
CA ALA A 64 0.24 -6.41 2.32
C ALA A 64 0.51 -5.93 0.88
N ILE A 65 1.08 -4.72 0.71
CA ILE A 65 1.45 -4.18 -0.60
C ILE A 65 2.50 -5.07 -1.27
N VAL A 66 3.60 -5.37 -0.56
CA VAL A 66 4.68 -6.21 -1.10
C VAL A 66 4.17 -7.59 -1.50
N LEU A 67 3.36 -8.23 -0.64
CA LEU A 67 2.81 -9.54 -0.90
C LEU A 67 1.86 -9.54 -2.10
N THR A 68 1.08 -8.48 -2.26
CA THR A 68 0.19 -8.29 -3.40
C THR A 68 0.98 -8.13 -4.71
N PHE A 69 2.06 -7.34 -4.70
CA PHE A 69 2.92 -7.20 -5.87
C PHE A 69 3.58 -8.52 -6.27
N SER A 70 4.06 -9.32 -5.32
CA SER A 70 4.62 -10.64 -5.61
C SER A 70 3.61 -11.60 -6.25
N ILE A 71 2.31 -11.48 -5.93
CA ILE A 71 1.26 -12.27 -6.57
C ILE A 71 0.97 -11.74 -7.98
N VAL A 72 0.86 -10.42 -8.13
CA VAL A 72 0.51 -9.77 -9.39
C VAL A 72 1.59 -9.94 -10.46
N ASP A 73 2.87 -9.94 -10.09
CA ASP A 73 4.00 -10.17 -11.01
C ASP A 73 3.91 -11.54 -11.72
N SER A 74 3.17 -12.50 -11.15
CA SER A 74 3.00 -13.84 -11.73
C SER A 74 1.84 -13.95 -12.74
N LEU A 75 1.05 -12.88 -12.91
CA LEU A 75 -0.14 -12.88 -13.78
C LEU A 75 0.12 -12.17 -15.11
N PRO A 76 -0.39 -12.69 -16.25
CA PRO A 76 -0.33 -11.98 -17.52
C PRO A 76 -1.21 -10.72 -17.47
N LEU A 77 -0.58 -9.55 -17.68
CA LEU A 77 -1.14 -8.21 -17.43
C LEU A 77 -2.40 -7.92 -18.27
N LEU A 78 -2.33 -8.19 -19.57
CA LEU A 78 -3.39 -7.90 -20.55
C LEU A 78 -4.70 -8.61 -20.25
N ASP A 79 -4.62 -9.88 -19.83
CA ASP A 79 -5.80 -10.71 -19.57
C ASP A 79 -6.40 -10.48 -18.18
N ASN A 80 -5.64 -9.89 -17.26
CA ASN A 80 -5.99 -9.82 -15.84
C ASN A 80 -5.99 -8.39 -15.27
N LEU A 81 -5.98 -7.36 -16.11
CA LEU A 81 -5.92 -5.95 -15.71
C LEU A 81 -6.93 -5.59 -14.59
N ALA A 82 -8.18 -6.05 -14.71
CA ALA A 82 -9.22 -5.83 -13.69
C ALA A 82 -8.89 -6.53 -12.36
N THR A 83 -8.44 -7.78 -12.43
CA THR A 83 -8.05 -8.59 -11.27
C THR A 83 -6.83 -8.00 -10.57
N ILE A 84 -5.84 -7.56 -11.33
CA ILE A 84 -4.62 -6.93 -10.83
C ILE A 84 -4.96 -5.63 -10.11
N ASN A 85 -5.76 -4.75 -10.72
CA ASN A 85 -6.21 -3.52 -10.08
C ASN A 85 -6.98 -3.79 -8.79
N LEU A 86 -7.87 -4.78 -8.79
CA LEU A 86 -8.63 -5.17 -7.61
C LEU A 86 -7.72 -5.71 -6.49
N LEU A 87 -6.70 -6.50 -6.83
CA LEU A 87 -5.73 -7.01 -5.86
C LEU A 87 -4.87 -5.89 -5.28
N VAL A 88 -4.26 -5.08 -6.15
CA VAL A 88 -3.35 -3.97 -5.79
C VAL A 88 -4.04 -2.96 -4.88
N VAL A 89 -5.32 -2.67 -5.09
CA VAL A 89 -6.07 -1.74 -4.23
C VAL A 89 -6.73 -2.46 -3.06
N GLY A 90 -7.43 -3.55 -3.33
CA GLY A 90 -8.31 -4.23 -2.38
C GLY A 90 -7.56 -4.89 -1.23
N VAL A 91 -6.49 -5.65 -1.52
CA VAL A 91 -5.75 -6.39 -0.49
C VAL A 91 -5.08 -5.45 0.50
N PRO A 92 -4.29 -4.44 0.07
CA PRO A 92 -3.72 -3.45 0.99
C PRO A 92 -4.77 -2.68 1.78
N THR A 93 -5.87 -2.27 1.15
CA THR A 93 -6.92 -1.51 1.82
C THR A 93 -7.60 -2.32 2.93
N MET A 94 -7.96 -3.58 2.63
CA MET A 94 -8.54 -4.48 3.62
C MET A 94 -7.57 -4.77 4.77
N ALA A 95 -6.29 -5.01 4.47
CA ALA A 95 -5.27 -5.23 5.49
C ALA A 95 -5.13 -4.02 6.42
N CYS A 96 -5.13 -2.80 5.89
CA CYS A 96 -5.06 -1.57 6.69
C CYS A 96 -6.34 -1.37 7.53
N ILE A 97 -7.52 -1.62 6.98
CA ILE A 97 -8.79 -1.49 7.72
C ILE A 97 -8.82 -2.49 8.88
N ILE A 98 -8.59 -3.77 8.60
CA ILE A 98 -8.60 -4.83 9.62
C ILE A 98 -7.51 -4.56 10.67
N GLY A 99 -6.30 -4.21 10.23
CA GLY A 99 -5.20 -3.85 11.11
C GLY A 99 -5.53 -2.67 12.02
N TYR A 100 -6.18 -1.63 11.49
CA TYR A 100 -6.63 -0.49 12.28
C TYR A 100 -7.63 -0.90 13.36
N TYR A 101 -8.68 -1.65 13.01
CA TYR A 101 -9.68 -2.10 13.98
C TYR A 101 -9.08 -3.02 15.05
N ALA A 102 -8.10 -3.86 14.70
CA ALA A 102 -7.38 -4.69 15.66
C ALA A 102 -6.52 -3.85 16.62
N LEU A 103 -5.89 -2.78 16.13
CA LEU A 103 -4.98 -1.94 16.91
C LEU A 103 -5.70 -0.85 17.71
N ARG A 104 -6.88 -0.39 17.30
CA ARG A 104 -7.56 0.78 17.92
C ARG A 104 -7.84 0.59 19.40
N ASN A 105 -8.20 -0.62 19.83
CA ASN A 105 -8.56 -0.89 21.22
C ASN A 105 -7.35 -0.87 22.16
N ARG A 106 -6.15 -1.20 21.64
CA ARG A 106 -4.92 -1.34 22.42
C ARG A 106 -3.97 -0.14 22.29
N PHE A 107 -3.99 0.51 21.13
CA PHE A 107 -3.07 1.58 20.77
C PHE A 107 -3.78 2.90 20.42
N GLY A 108 -5.10 3.00 20.66
CA GLY A 108 -5.85 4.24 20.48
C GLY A 108 -5.22 5.40 21.27
N LYS A 109 -5.08 6.55 20.62
CA LYS A 109 -4.80 7.80 21.34
C LYS A 109 -6.04 8.13 22.17
N LYS A 110 -5.85 8.22 23.49
CA LYS A 110 -6.82 8.90 24.36
C LYS A 110 -6.86 10.38 24.01
#